data_AF-A0AA37MCG0-F1
#
_entry.id   AF-A0AA37MCG0-F1
#
_cell.length_a   1.000
_cell.length_b   1.000
_cell.length_c   1.000
_cell.angle_alpha   90.00
_cell.angle_beta   90.00
_cell.angle_gamma   90.00
#
_symmetry.space_group_name_H-M   'P 1'
#
loop_
_entity.id
_entity.type
_entity.pdbx_description
1 polymer ?
#
loop_
_entity_poly.entity_id
_entity_poly.type
_entity_poly.pdbx_seq_one_letter_code
_entity_poly.pdbx_strand_id
1 'polypeptide(L)'
;MADGFRRHDLVRVEASAFAHLLRGRPDLDGAPDVADWAVRGRPLIVRRYGPGEDRSLVPLGLPLPPAAGKRRIGLALPFPTLAPLPAPTLAQARGSAPEAWQPTIEALLALGTANGLVPRPFGALLWQALTGLAYLAPTSDLDLLWPVTEVPPGFLASLAQIAAAAPMRIDGEVILPDGAGIHWRELHEAGGAVLAKHRDRLEMRDAAGLRAQVAA
;
A
#
# COMPACT_ATOMS: atom_id res chain seq x y z
N MET A 1 -8.82 -1.77 -23.79
CA MET A 1 -7.43 -1.55 -23.36
C MET A 1 -7.36 -2.03 -21.93
N ALA A 2 -6.83 -3.24 -21.69
CA ALA A 2 -6.89 -3.83 -20.35
C ALA A 2 -5.93 -3.08 -19.41
N ASP A 3 -6.48 -2.61 -18.29
CA ASP A 3 -5.92 -1.74 -17.26
C ASP A 3 -4.44 -1.99 -16.94
N GLY A 4 -3.64 -0.92 -17.00
CA GLY A 4 -2.27 -0.92 -16.48
C GLY A 4 -2.25 -0.99 -14.95
N PHE A 5 -1.04 -1.13 -14.37
CA PHE A 5 -0.84 -1.19 -12.92
C PHE A 5 -1.55 -0.06 -12.15
N ARG A 6 -2.14 -0.39 -11.01
CA ARG A 6 -2.80 0.54 -10.10
C ARG A 6 -1.84 1.00 -9.01
N ARG A 7 -2.19 2.08 -8.32
CA ARG A 7 -1.45 2.52 -7.13
C ARG A 7 -1.48 1.39 -6.10
N HIS A 8 -0.35 1.19 -5.43
CA HIS A 8 -0.06 0.12 -4.46
C HIS A 8 0.17 -1.27 -5.05
N ASP A 9 0.02 -1.48 -6.36
CA ASP A 9 0.42 -2.74 -6.99
C ASP A 9 1.91 -3.00 -6.77
N LEU A 10 2.25 -4.26 -6.49
CA LEU A 10 3.65 -4.68 -6.44
C LEU A 10 4.05 -5.23 -7.81
N VAL A 11 5.29 -4.93 -8.19
CA VAL A 11 5.89 -5.43 -9.42
C VAL A 11 7.30 -5.92 -9.16
N ARG A 12 7.73 -6.90 -9.94
CA ARG A 12 9.12 -7.29 -10.06
C ARG A 12 9.69 -6.75 -11.35
N VAL A 13 10.98 -6.51 -11.34
CA VAL A 13 11.77 -6.11 -12.50
C VAL A 13 12.90 -7.12 -12.64
N GLU A 14 13.23 -7.47 -13.88
CA GLU A 14 14.35 -8.36 -14.17
C GLU A 14 15.67 -7.72 -13.72
N ALA A 15 16.61 -8.52 -13.22
CA ALA A 15 17.81 -8.02 -12.56
C ALA A 15 18.70 -7.20 -13.50
N SER A 16 18.85 -7.59 -14.77
CA SER A 16 19.62 -6.83 -15.75
C SER A 16 18.96 -5.49 -16.12
N ALA A 17 17.63 -5.45 -16.23
CA ALA A 17 16.88 -4.21 -16.46
C ALA A 17 17.01 -3.25 -15.27
N PHE A 18 16.94 -3.77 -14.04
CA PHE A 18 17.14 -2.98 -12.84
C PHE A 18 18.58 -2.47 -12.71
N ALA A 19 19.59 -3.31 -12.99
CA ALA A 19 20.98 -2.89 -13.02
C ALA A 19 21.23 -1.81 -14.07
N HIS A 20 20.60 -1.90 -15.24
CA HIS A 20 20.66 -0.86 -16.26
C HIS A 20 20.07 0.47 -15.76
N LEU A 21 18.93 0.45 -15.08
CA LEU A 21 18.33 1.63 -14.44
C LEU A 21 19.29 2.28 -13.43
N LEU A 22 19.96 1.48 -12.59
CA LEU A 22 20.86 2.00 -11.56
C LEU A 22 22.09 2.71 -12.14
N ARG A 23 22.59 2.30 -13.32
CA ARG A 23 23.71 3.01 -13.99
C ARG A 23 23.38 4.47 -14.32
N GLY A 24 22.10 4.80 -14.49
CA GLY A 24 21.62 6.17 -14.69
C GLY A 24 21.31 6.93 -13.41
N ARG A 25 21.59 6.35 -12.23
CA ARG A 25 21.22 6.87 -10.91
C ARG A 25 22.40 6.91 -9.94
N PRO A 26 23.44 7.72 -10.21
CA PRO A 26 24.61 7.81 -9.33
C PRO A 26 24.26 8.31 -7.92
N ASP A 27 23.10 8.96 -7.73
CA ASP A 27 22.58 9.33 -6.40
C ASP A 27 22.15 8.13 -5.53
N LEU A 28 22.18 6.92 -6.09
CA LEU A 28 21.89 5.66 -5.41
C LEU A 28 23.16 4.82 -5.19
N ASP A 29 24.33 5.28 -5.62
CA ASP A 29 25.58 4.56 -5.42
C ASP A 29 25.86 4.41 -3.92
N GLY A 30 26.21 3.18 -3.51
CA GLY A 30 26.46 2.84 -2.10
C GLY A 30 25.21 2.77 -1.21
N ALA A 31 24.01 3.00 -1.74
CA ALA A 31 22.77 2.83 -0.97
C ALA A 31 22.60 1.35 -0.57
N PRO A 32 22.46 1.03 0.75
CA PRO A 32 22.33 -0.34 1.21
C PRO A 32 21.16 -1.07 0.55
N ASP A 33 21.33 -2.37 0.28
CA ASP A 33 20.35 -3.27 -0.33
C ASP A 33 19.90 -2.94 -1.77
N VAL A 34 20.16 -1.72 -2.28
CA VAL A 34 19.64 -1.27 -3.58
C VAL A 34 20.25 -2.07 -4.72
N ALA A 35 21.58 -2.21 -4.78
CA ALA A 35 22.26 -2.84 -5.93
C ALA A 35 21.75 -4.26 -6.23
N ASP A 36 21.51 -5.09 -5.21
CA ASP A 36 21.02 -6.46 -5.40
C ASP A 36 19.51 -6.61 -5.19
N TRP A 37 18.74 -5.51 -5.12
CA TRP A 37 17.30 -5.55 -4.78
C TRP A 37 16.52 -6.51 -5.68
N ALA A 38 16.67 -6.35 -7.00
CA ALA A 38 16.01 -7.20 -8.00
C ALA A 38 16.57 -8.63 -8.00
N VAL A 39 17.88 -8.81 -7.80
CA VAL A 39 18.53 -10.14 -7.70
C VAL A 39 17.98 -10.93 -6.51
N ARG A 40 17.72 -10.26 -5.39
CA ARG A 40 17.05 -10.84 -4.21
C ARG A 40 15.54 -11.03 -4.40
N GLY A 41 15.00 -10.73 -5.58
CA GLY A 41 13.59 -10.86 -5.90
C GLY A 41 12.70 -9.94 -5.05
N ARG A 42 13.21 -8.79 -4.60
CA ARG A 42 12.38 -7.84 -3.84
C ARG A 42 11.56 -6.98 -4.80
N PRO A 43 10.27 -6.72 -4.50
CA PRO A 43 9.42 -5.97 -5.41
C PRO A 43 9.65 -4.46 -5.33
N LEU A 44 9.14 -3.75 -6.33
CA LEU A 44 8.87 -2.33 -6.32
C LEU A 44 7.37 -2.12 -6.14
N ILE A 45 6.97 -0.94 -5.63
CA ILE A 45 5.55 -0.59 -5.49
C ILE A 45 5.17 0.52 -6.46
N VAL A 46 4.02 0.38 -7.12
CA VAL A 46 3.47 1.40 -8.01
C VAL A 46 2.90 2.53 -7.15
N ARG A 47 3.34 3.75 -7.43
CA ARG A 47 2.92 4.96 -6.70
C ARG A 47 2.12 5.88 -7.61
N ARG A 48 1.67 7.01 -7.06
CA ARG A 48 1.11 8.10 -7.88
C ARG A 48 2.21 8.78 -8.70
N TYR A 49 1.87 9.27 -9.88
CA TYR A 49 2.72 10.20 -10.63
C TYR A 49 2.97 11.49 -9.84
N GLY A 50 4.21 11.97 -9.91
CA GLY A 50 4.61 13.31 -9.51
C GLY A 50 4.37 14.32 -10.64
N PRO A 51 4.38 15.63 -10.32
CA PRO A 51 4.37 16.68 -11.34
C PRO A 51 5.56 16.52 -12.29
N GLY A 52 5.31 16.64 -13.60
CA GLY A 52 6.37 16.59 -14.63
C GLY A 52 6.93 15.20 -14.95
N GLU A 53 6.44 14.13 -14.32
CA GLU A 53 6.90 12.78 -14.63
C GLU A 53 6.39 12.29 -15.98
N ASP A 54 7.27 11.57 -16.68
CA ASP A 54 6.97 10.94 -17.97
C ASP A 54 5.87 9.87 -17.81
N ARG A 55 4.74 10.10 -18.48
CA ARG A 55 3.57 9.21 -18.47
C ARG A 55 3.73 7.96 -19.33
N SER A 56 4.81 7.86 -20.10
CA SER A 56 5.19 6.63 -20.81
C SER A 56 5.79 5.56 -19.88
N LEU A 57 6.26 5.96 -18.69
CA LEU A 57 6.88 5.11 -17.70
C LEU A 57 5.96 4.86 -16.51
N VAL A 58 6.07 3.69 -15.88
CA VAL A 58 5.33 3.37 -14.66
C VAL A 58 6.05 3.99 -13.46
N PRO A 59 5.36 4.81 -12.63
CA PRO A 59 5.96 5.44 -11.46
C PRO A 59 6.07 4.44 -10.31
N LEU A 60 7.28 4.19 -9.85
CA LEU A 60 7.61 3.16 -8.87
C LEU A 60 8.27 3.76 -7.63
N GLY A 61 8.17 3.03 -6.52
CA GLY A 61 8.81 3.32 -5.26
C GLY A 61 9.60 2.12 -4.74
N LEU A 62 10.77 2.40 -4.16
CA LEU A 62 11.59 1.49 -3.38
C LEU A 62 11.85 2.15 -2.02
N PRO A 63 11.21 1.69 -0.94
CA PRO A 63 11.52 2.18 0.40
C PRO A 63 12.69 1.40 0.98
N LEU A 64 13.67 2.12 1.51
CA LEU A 64 14.74 1.54 2.30
C LEU A 64 14.27 1.24 3.73
N PRO A 65 14.84 0.23 4.40
CA PRO A 65 14.59 0.02 5.82
C PRO A 65 15.06 1.25 6.61
N PRO A 66 14.44 1.57 7.77
CA PRO A 66 14.84 2.71 8.59
C PRO A 66 16.34 2.74 8.93
N ALA A 67 16.95 1.58 9.19
CA ALA A 67 18.38 1.45 9.47
C ALA A 67 19.28 1.88 8.29
N ALA A 68 18.75 1.89 7.06
CA ALA A 68 19.43 2.40 5.86
C ALA A 68 19.05 3.85 5.52
N GLY A 69 18.60 4.63 6.51
CA GLY A 69 18.34 6.07 6.38
C GLY A 69 16.90 6.47 6.07
N LYS A 70 15.92 5.55 6.16
CA LYS A 70 14.47 5.80 5.97
C LYS A 70 14.15 6.60 4.68
N ARG A 71 14.81 6.25 3.57
CA ARG A 71 14.64 6.90 2.26
C ARG A 71 13.57 6.18 1.43
N ARG A 72 12.69 6.92 0.76
CA ARG A 72 11.80 6.40 -0.29
C ARG A 72 12.36 6.81 -1.65
N ILE A 73 12.89 5.87 -2.40
CA ILE A 73 13.49 6.11 -3.72
C ILE A 73 12.39 6.04 -4.78
N GLY A 74 12.21 7.14 -5.51
CA GLY A 74 11.38 7.17 -6.71
C GLY A 74 12.12 6.59 -7.91
N LEU A 75 11.47 5.67 -8.62
CA LEU A 75 11.95 5.07 -9.86
C LEU A 75 10.86 5.19 -10.95
N ALA A 76 11.24 5.01 -12.20
CA ALA A 76 10.32 4.94 -13.33
C ALA A 76 10.86 3.94 -14.36
N LEU A 77 10.02 3.00 -14.81
CA LEU A 77 10.40 1.94 -15.75
C LEU A 77 9.29 1.71 -16.78
N PRO A 78 9.61 1.28 -18.01
CA PRO A 78 8.60 0.93 -19.01
C PRO A 78 7.72 -0.24 -18.54
N PHE A 79 6.43 -0.20 -18.87
CA PHE A 79 5.50 -1.28 -18.51
C PHE A 79 5.97 -2.70 -18.91
N PRO A 80 6.54 -2.94 -20.11
CA PRO A 80 6.97 -4.29 -20.51
C PRO A 80 8.12 -4.88 -19.70
N THR A 81 8.86 -4.08 -18.92
CA THR A 81 9.97 -4.57 -18.08
C THR A 81 9.50 -5.05 -16.71
N LEU A 82 8.19 -4.95 -16.43
CA LEU A 82 7.61 -5.18 -15.11
C LEU A 82 6.68 -6.40 -15.12
N ALA A 83 6.90 -7.29 -14.17
CA ALA A 83 6.03 -8.44 -13.92
C ALA A 83 5.15 -8.15 -12.68
N PRO A 84 3.82 -8.32 -12.76
CA PRO A 84 2.95 -8.19 -11.58
C PRO A 84 3.36 -9.15 -10.46
N LEU A 85 3.25 -8.69 -9.21
CA LEU A 85 3.42 -9.52 -8.02
C LEU A 85 2.20 -9.32 -7.11
N PRO A 86 1.46 -10.38 -6.76
CA PRO A 86 0.40 -10.26 -5.76
C PRO A 86 0.94 -9.81 -4.41
N ALA A 87 0.33 -8.79 -3.81
CA ALA A 87 0.62 -8.43 -2.43
C ALA A 87 0.19 -9.56 -1.47
N PRO A 88 0.89 -9.75 -0.34
CA PRO A 88 0.41 -10.66 0.69
C PRO A 88 -0.89 -10.13 1.32
N THR A 89 -1.69 -11.03 1.90
CA THR A 89 -2.78 -10.66 2.78
C THR A 89 -2.25 -10.31 4.18
N LEU A 90 -3.06 -9.64 5.00
CA LEU A 90 -2.71 -9.40 6.41
C LEU A 90 -2.46 -10.73 7.15
N ALA A 91 -3.25 -11.77 6.85
CA ALA A 91 -3.08 -13.10 7.44
C ALA A 91 -1.73 -13.73 7.10
N GLN A 92 -1.23 -13.53 5.87
CA GLN A 92 0.08 -14.00 5.45
C GLN A 92 1.22 -13.21 6.08
N ALA A 93 1.03 -11.91 6.33
CA ALA A 93 2.05 -11.02 6.86
C ALA A 93 2.08 -10.93 8.40
N ARG A 94 1.05 -11.42 9.11
CA ARG A 94 0.90 -11.24 10.57
C ARG A 94 2.09 -11.76 11.37
N GLY A 95 2.77 -12.80 10.90
CA GLY A 95 3.97 -13.36 11.56
C GLY A 95 5.16 -12.40 11.58
N SER A 96 5.14 -11.36 10.75
CA SER A 96 6.15 -10.30 10.74
C SER A 96 5.79 -9.11 11.65
N ALA A 97 4.61 -9.09 12.28
CA ALA A 97 4.20 -8.02 13.19
C ALA A 97 4.65 -8.31 14.64
N PRO A 98 4.86 -7.27 15.48
CA PRO A 98 5.09 -7.44 16.91
C PRO A 98 4.01 -8.28 17.58
N GLU A 99 4.39 -9.05 18.61
CA GLU A 99 3.46 -9.89 19.37
C GLU A 99 2.31 -9.07 19.98
N ALA A 100 2.62 -7.88 20.49
CA ALA A 100 1.62 -6.96 21.05
C ALA A 100 0.53 -6.55 20.03
N TRP A 101 0.80 -6.66 18.73
CA TRP A 101 -0.15 -6.29 17.67
C TRP A 101 -1.12 -7.43 17.33
N GLN A 102 -0.82 -8.66 17.73
CA GLN A 102 -1.58 -9.84 17.30
C GLN A 102 -3.08 -9.77 17.67
N PRO A 103 -3.49 -9.35 18.89
CA PRO A 103 -4.92 -9.22 19.19
C PRO A 103 -5.66 -8.27 18.25
N THR A 104 -5.04 -7.14 17.89
CA THR A 104 -5.59 -6.18 16.93
C THR A 104 -5.66 -6.78 15.53
N ILE A 105 -4.60 -7.49 15.09
CA ILE A 105 -4.56 -8.15 13.78
C ILE A 105 -5.68 -9.20 13.67
N GLU A 106 -5.88 -10.03 14.69
CA GLU A 106 -6.98 -11.01 14.71
C GLU A 106 -8.35 -10.34 14.64
N ALA A 107 -8.56 -9.23 15.36
CA ALA A 107 -9.81 -8.47 15.27
C ALA A 107 -10.04 -7.89 13.86
N LEU A 108 -8.99 -7.40 13.19
CA LEU A 108 -9.08 -6.91 11.81
C LEU A 108 -9.36 -8.03 10.81
N LEU A 109 -8.76 -9.22 11.00
CA LEU A 109 -9.04 -10.40 10.18
C LEU A 109 -10.47 -10.89 10.36
N ALA A 110 -10.99 -10.89 11.59
CA ALA A 110 -12.38 -11.19 11.88
C ALA A 110 -13.33 -10.17 11.24
N LEU A 111 -13.02 -8.88 11.33
CA LEU A 111 -13.80 -7.81 10.68
C LEU A 111 -13.82 -8.00 9.16
N GLY A 112 -12.67 -8.30 8.55
CA GLY A 112 -12.58 -8.61 7.12
C GLY A 112 -13.46 -9.80 6.75
N THR A 113 -13.34 -10.90 7.49
CA THR A 113 -14.12 -12.13 7.26
C THR A 113 -15.63 -11.87 7.34
N ALA A 114 -16.09 -11.13 8.35
CA ALA A 114 -17.50 -10.80 8.54
C ALA A 114 -18.10 -9.96 7.39
N ASN A 115 -17.25 -9.24 6.63
CA ASN A 115 -17.67 -8.39 5.53
C ASN A 115 -17.22 -8.92 4.15
N GLY A 116 -16.67 -10.14 4.07
CA GLY A 116 -16.14 -10.69 2.83
C GLY A 116 -14.92 -9.93 2.27
N LEU A 117 -14.19 -9.21 3.12
CA LEU A 117 -13.03 -8.40 2.75
C LEU A 117 -11.72 -9.07 3.15
N VAL A 118 -10.68 -8.88 2.34
CA VAL A 118 -9.33 -9.38 2.63
C VAL A 118 -8.37 -8.20 2.78
N PRO A 119 -8.04 -7.77 4.02
CA PRO A 119 -7.11 -6.68 4.23
C PRO A 119 -5.71 -7.05 3.77
N ARG A 120 -4.98 -6.06 3.25
CA ARG A 120 -3.61 -6.20 2.77
C ARG A 120 -2.73 -5.17 3.48
N PRO A 121 -1.58 -5.57 4.05
CA PRO A 121 -0.68 -4.60 4.64
C PRO A 121 -0.11 -3.69 3.55
N PHE A 122 0.11 -2.44 3.92
CA PHE A 122 0.95 -1.49 3.21
C PHE A 122 2.07 -1.04 4.16
N GLY A 123 2.94 -0.14 3.71
CA GLY A 123 3.92 0.48 4.59
C GLY A 123 4.87 -0.54 5.23
N ALA A 124 5.25 -0.28 6.49
CA ALA A 124 6.35 -0.97 7.14
C ALA A 124 6.12 -2.50 7.30
N LEU A 125 4.91 -2.92 7.67
CA LEU A 125 4.59 -4.35 7.83
C LEU A 125 4.72 -5.11 6.50
N LEU A 126 4.24 -4.51 5.41
CA LEU A 126 4.37 -5.09 4.06
C LEU A 126 5.85 -5.32 3.71
N TRP A 127 6.69 -4.30 3.88
CA TRP A 127 8.10 -4.40 3.52
C TRP A 127 8.89 -5.36 4.42
N GLN A 128 8.58 -5.40 5.71
CA GLN A 128 9.17 -6.39 6.61
C GLN A 128 8.83 -7.82 6.18
N ALA A 129 7.56 -8.09 5.89
CA ALA A 129 7.11 -9.41 5.44
C ALA A 129 7.74 -9.83 4.10
N LEU A 130 7.92 -8.89 3.16
CA LEU A 130 8.46 -9.19 1.83
C LEU A 130 9.97 -9.32 1.77
N THR A 131 10.70 -8.59 2.63
CA THR A 131 12.16 -8.47 2.53
C THR A 131 12.91 -9.22 3.63
N GLY A 132 12.23 -9.54 4.74
CA GLY A 132 12.84 -10.05 5.97
C GLY A 132 13.65 -9.02 6.75
N LEU A 133 13.74 -7.76 6.27
CA LEU A 133 14.47 -6.69 6.96
C LEU A 133 13.58 -5.99 7.98
N ALA A 134 14.19 -5.40 9.00
CA ALA A 134 13.48 -4.59 9.98
C ALA A 134 12.97 -3.29 9.34
N TYR A 135 11.65 -3.17 9.18
CA TYR A 135 10.96 -1.93 8.80
C TYR A 135 10.11 -1.38 9.93
N LEU A 136 9.58 -2.24 10.79
CA LEU A 136 8.78 -1.84 11.93
C LEU A 136 9.67 -1.29 13.05
N ALA A 137 9.22 -0.20 13.64
CA ALA A 137 9.77 0.42 14.84
C ALA A 137 8.66 0.54 15.90
N PRO A 138 8.98 0.82 17.17
CA PRO A 138 7.96 0.95 18.22
C PRO A 138 6.87 2.00 17.92
N THR A 139 7.20 3.02 17.13
CA THR A 139 6.29 4.10 16.72
C THR A 139 5.68 3.87 15.33
N SER A 140 5.74 2.65 14.80
CA SER A 140 5.16 2.33 13.50
C SER A 140 3.64 2.23 13.58
N ASP A 141 2.98 2.70 12.53
CA ASP A 141 1.56 2.48 12.29
C ASP A 141 1.35 1.10 11.63
N LEU A 142 0.15 0.56 11.79
CA LEU A 142 -0.35 -0.56 11.00
C LEU A 142 -1.11 0.00 9.80
N ASP A 143 -0.43 0.11 8.65
CA ASP A 143 -1.02 0.57 7.39
C ASP A 143 -1.75 -0.58 6.68
N LEU A 144 -3.04 -0.40 6.38
CA LEU A 144 -3.86 -1.41 5.69
C LEU A 144 -4.57 -0.86 4.47
N LEU A 145 -4.60 -1.66 3.41
CA LEU A 145 -5.48 -1.48 2.27
C LEU A 145 -6.67 -2.43 2.40
N TRP A 146 -7.86 -1.89 2.21
CA TRP A 146 -9.13 -2.62 2.19
C TRP A 146 -9.72 -2.56 0.79
N PRO A 147 -9.38 -3.52 -0.10
CA PRO A 147 -10.07 -3.66 -1.38
C PRO A 147 -11.54 -3.99 -1.15
N VAL A 148 -12.42 -3.21 -1.77
CA VAL A 148 -13.87 -3.39 -1.67
C VAL A 148 -14.52 -3.28 -3.04
N THR A 149 -15.67 -3.93 -3.23
CA THR A 149 -16.61 -3.60 -4.31
C THR A 149 -17.40 -2.35 -3.96
N GLU A 150 -17.85 -2.27 -2.72
CA GLU A 150 -18.58 -1.18 -2.09
C GLU A 150 -18.25 -1.16 -0.59
N VAL A 151 -18.42 -0.03 0.08
CA VAL A 151 -18.12 0.07 1.52
C VAL A 151 -19.25 -0.58 2.32
N PRO A 152 -19.00 -1.66 3.08
CA PRO A 152 -20.07 -2.33 3.80
C PRO A 152 -20.65 -1.45 4.92
N PRO A 153 -21.97 -1.53 5.18
CA PRO A 153 -22.59 -0.78 6.27
C PRO A 153 -21.94 -1.12 7.62
N GLY A 154 -21.65 -0.09 8.42
CA GLY A 154 -21.05 -0.25 9.74
C GLY A 154 -19.56 -0.63 9.73
N PHE A 155 -18.98 -1.07 8.61
CA PHE A 155 -17.58 -1.48 8.52
C PHE A 155 -16.61 -0.41 9.04
N LEU A 156 -16.77 0.84 8.62
CA LEU A 156 -15.90 1.94 9.05
C LEU A 156 -16.02 2.25 10.54
N ALA A 157 -17.22 2.10 11.11
CA ALA A 157 -17.44 2.29 12.54
C ALA A 157 -16.79 1.16 13.36
N SER A 158 -16.94 -0.09 12.93
CA SER A 158 -16.26 -1.24 13.55
C SER A 158 -14.75 -1.13 13.43
N LEU A 159 -14.23 -0.69 12.27
CA LEU A 159 -12.80 -0.43 12.08
C LEU A 159 -12.30 0.67 13.04
N ALA A 160 -13.08 1.74 13.23
CA ALA A 160 -12.76 2.81 14.17
C ALA A 160 -12.70 2.31 15.62
N GLN A 161 -13.64 1.43 16.03
CA GLN A 161 -13.64 0.81 17.35
C GLN A 161 -12.40 -0.05 17.59
N ILE A 162 -12.02 -0.88 16.62
CA ILE A 162 -10.79 -1.69 16.70
C ILE A 162 -9.57 -0.77 16.79
N ALA A 163 -9.53 0.29 15.97
CA ALA A 163 -8.42 1.25 15.97
C ALA A 163 -8.29 2.02 17.29
N ALA A 164 -9.38 2.27 18.01
CA ALA A 164 -9.35 2.95 19.30
C ALA A 164 -8.78 2.08 20.43
N ALA A 165 -8.92 0.75 20.34
CA ALA A 165 -8.39 -0.21 21.31
C ALA A 165 -6.99 -0.73 20.97
N ALA A 166 -6.46 -0.38 19.79
CA ALA A 166 -5.19 -0.90 19.30
C ALA A 166 -3.97 -0.29 20.01
N PRO A 167 -2.89 -1.06 20.23
CA PRO A 167 -1.66 -0.55 20.83
C PRO A 167 -0.80 0.27 19.85
N MET A 168 -1.19 0.31 18.58
CA MET A 168 -0.58 1.11 17.52
C MET A 168 -1.67 1.88 16.76
N ARG A 169 -1.29 2.94 16.05
CA ARG A 169 -2.24 3.62 15.16
C ARG A 169 -2.51 2.72 13.95
N ILE A 170 -3.79 2.50 13.66
CA ILE A 170 -4.23 1.88 12.40
C ILE A 170 -4.42 2.99 11.36
N ASP A 171 -3.73 2.89 10.24
CA ASP A 171 -3.79 3.83 9.12
C ASP A 171 -4.13 3.07 7.82
N GLY A 172 -4.47 3.80 6.76
CA GLY A 172 -4.60 3.25 5.41
C GLY A 172 -5.86 3.66 4.68
N GLU A 173 -6.24 2.85 3.68
CA GLU A 173 -7.18 3.26 2.64
C GLU A 173 -8.20 2.16 2.33
N VAL A 174 -9.44 2.55 2.02
CA VAL A 174 -10.37 1.73 1.25
C VAL A 174 -10.02 1.88 -0.22
N ILE A 175 -9.89 0.76 -0.93
CA ILE A 175 -9.55 0.71 -2.36
C ILE A 175 -10.79 0.29 -3.16
N LEU A 176 -11.30 1.21 -3.99
CA LEU A 176 -12.49 1.01 -4.81
C LEU A 176 -12.18 0.26 -6.12
N PRO A 177 -13.19 -0.29 -6.83
CA PRO A 177 -13.00 -1.06 -8.06
C PRO A 177 -12.29 -0.32 -9.20
N ASP A 178 -12.39 1.01 -9.24
CA ASP A 178 -11.73 1.88 -10.22
C ASP A 178 -10.28 2.24 -9.85
N GLY A 179 -9.75 1.72 -8.75
CA GLY A 179 -8.40 1.97 -8.26
C GLY A 179 -8.25 3.22 -7.38
N ALA A 180 -9.35 3.90 -7.04
CA ALA A 180 -9.32 4.97 -6.06
C ALA A 180 -8.99 4.43 -4.67
N GLY A 181 -7.97 5.00 -4.02
CA GLY A 181 -7.76 4.82 -2.59
C GLY A 181 -8.23 6.02 -1.81
N ILE A 182 -9.03 5.80 -0.77
CA ILE A 182 -9.61 6.83 0.09
C ILE A 182 -9.22 6.53 1.53
N HIS A 183 -8.71 7.53 2.25
CA HIS A 183 -8.31 7.33 3.64
C HIS A 183 -9.52 6.96 4.50
N TRP A 184 -9.47 5.83 5.21
CA TRP A 184 -10.67 5.26 5.83
C TRP A 184 -11.24 6.16 6.93
N ARG A 185 -10.40 6.87 7.69
CA ARG A 185 -10.85 7.84 8.73
C ARG A 185 -11.56 9.03 8.12
N GLU A 186 -10.99 9.63 7.06
CA GLU A 186 -11.64 10.73 6.34
C GLU A 186 -13.02 10.28 5.83
N LEU A 187 -13.11 9.07 5.27
CA LEU A 187 -14.39 8.53 4.81
C LEU A 187 -15.38 8.26 5.95
N HIS A 188 -14.89 7.81 7.12
CA HIS A 188 -15.71 7.58 8.30
C HIS A 188 -16.29 8.89 8.86
N GLU A 189 -15.44 9.91 8.98
CA GLU A 189 -15.72 11.15 9.71
C GLU A 189 -16.31 12.26 8.83
N ALA A 190 -16.16 12.18 7.50
CA ALA A 190 -16.56 13.27 6.62
C ALA A 190 -18.06 13.59 6.68
N GLY A 191 -18.38 14.88 6.78
CA GLY A 191 -19.72 15.44 6.51
C GLY A 191 -19.89 15.94 5.07
N GLY A 192 -18.91 15.74 4.20
CA GLY A 192 -18.89 16.25 2.83
C GLY A 192 -17.95 15.45 1.93
N ALA A 193 -17.25 16.12 1.00
CA ALA A 193 -16.38 15.43 0.06
C ALA A 193 -15.06 14.95 0.69
N VAL A 194 -14.55 13.82 0.22
CA VAL A 194 -13.27 13.20 0.60
C VAL A 194 -12.33 13.09 -0.59
N LEU A 195 -11.02 13.07 -0.32
CA LEU A 195 -10.00 12.98 -1.36
C LEU A 195 -9.82 11.52 -1.82
N ALA A 196 -10.13 11.26 -3.07
CA ALA A 196 -9.85 10.00 -3.73
C ALA A 196 -8.53 10.09 -4.52
N LYS A 197 -7.63 9.16 -4.24
CA LYS A 197 -6.27 9.13 -4.79
C LYS A 197 -6.11 7.98 -5.76
N HIS A 198 -5.91 8.31 -7.03
CA HIS A 198 -5.57 7.37 -8.09
C HIS A 198 -4.06 7.36 -8.34
N ARG A 199 -3.62 6.51 -9.27
CA ARG A 199 -2.25 6.55 -9.80
C ARG A 199 -1.96 7.85 -10.56
N ASP A 200 -2.93 8.35 -11.30
CA ASP A 200 -2.74 9.40 -12.30
C ASP A 200 -3.42 10.74 -11.96
N ARG A 201 -4.40 10.73 -11.06
CA ARG A 201 -5.18 11.90 -10.68
C ARG A 201 -5.55 11.92 -9.19
N LEU A 202 -6.08 13.07 -8.78
CA LEU A 202 -6.73 13.31 -7.51
C LEU A 202 -8.13 13.84 -7.82
N GLU A 203 -9.11 13.47 -7.01
CA GLU A 203 -10.48 13.94 -7.19
C GLU A 203 -11.19 13.99 -5.84
N MET A 204 -12.11 14.94 -5.69
CA MET A 204 -13.01 15.00 -4.54
C MET A 204 -14.24 14.16 -4.83
N ARG A 205 -14.63 13.27 -3.92
CA ARG A 205 -15.84 12.45 -4.03
C ARG A 205 -16.75 12.70 -2.86
N ASP A 206 -18.06 12.72 -3.08
CA ASP A 206 -19.02 12.81 -1.99
C ASP A 206 -18.94 11.56 -1.10
N ALA A 207 -18.67 11.76 0.19
CA ALA A 207 -18.54 10.67 1.14
C ALA A 207 -19.88 10.00 1.45
N ALA A 208 -21.00 10.70 1.32
CA ALA A 208 -22.31 10.09 1.53
C ALA A 208 -22.59 9.05 0.43
N GLY A 209 -22.41 9.40 -0.85
CA GLY A 209 -22.56 8.46 -1.96
C GLY A 209 -21.63 7.24 -1.89
N LEU A 210 -20.43 7.38 -1.33
CA LEU A 210 -19.49 6.27 -1.13
C LEU A 210 -19.85 5.33 0.02
N ARG A 211 -20.54 5.84 1.05
CA ARG A 211 -21.05 5.05 2.19
C ARG A 211 -22.43 4.46 1.91
N ALA A 212 -23.19 5.08 1.01
CA ALA A 212 -24.61 4.81 0.77
C ALA A 212 -24.89 3.76 -0.31
N GLN A 213 -23.93 2.92 -0.70
CA GLN A 213 -24.26 1.68 -1.44
C GLN A 213 -24.81 0.62 -0.48
N VAL A 214 -25.93 0.97 0.15
CA VAL A 214 -26.74 0.14 1.03
C VAL A 214 -28.20 0.47 0.73
N ALA A 215 -28.93 -0.59 0.37
CA ALA A 215 -30.37 -0.70 0.19
C ALA A 215 -30.97 -0.18 -1.14
N ALA A 216 -31.23 -1.13 -2.04
CA ALA A 216 -32.62 -1.43 -2.38
C ALA A 216 -32.90 -2.89 -1.99
#